data_AF-Q6FSF7-F1
#
_entry.id   AF-Q6FSF7-F1
#
_cell.length_a   1.000
_cell.length_b   1.000
_cell.length_c   1.000
_cell.angle_alpha   90.00
_cell.angle_beta   90.00
_cell.angle_gamma   90.00
#
_symmetry.space_group_name_H-M   'P 1'
#
loop_
_entity.id
_entity.type
_entity.pdbx_description
1 polymer ?
#
loop_
_entity_poly.entity_id
_entity_poly.type
_entity_poly.pdbx_seq_one_letter_code
_entity_poly.pdbx_strand_id
1 'polypeptide(L)'
;MPIFSPINATYGVRVEQILETDQDFVKYHDKLNRKLQKLRHRCQGVTKDTKKYSEKEKFSKITSDNYDKQSKLYGVLYLLQVERDLSLVETLKLRGRQRGKLKRPERKVIQTRLKKVAKLVEGLVALTQNEQNYVTRLQYLIYSKLAKAEFILNGKLTTKKKAESDVAGLLALAFAGLQYLAEHNYISEDISSFIQSKYEYSLMQYAGNLVSNVRLQNFIIESLKSIGDKDEIVKLLLNNGFKLDIKEVDDTTTNSLTNINWRSFQAKITDREVSHLIELAESVEISKLSDYSSKLLYWEDALSKQEAVIANYDENESTENADIDDPQENNQILLSYVKYNKLMVNILRDNEICKELWQQWDKSCSTLSAKVVKYKELERITSNLSVFLHEVMELPGIYSDDELMYQLELLDLHYKTLLSSKALAYLYQSKGKYREALALHVRSFQELNSKLEQDMLYSNDEILPNSLFDKLDIEKNQSNIKAAWTGVIALAGYQKSLETTGKSKYKLSVIEKISNQKEIEASDVNISNLFPLTPHMQPVGAKPTLFDLAFNYIQYEKFEQRNITENKPAEKQSSEPENHKEEQPKKRGFLGLFGR
;
A
#
# COMPACT_ATOMS: atom_id res chain seq x y z
N MET A 1 -17.83 -42.99 9.96
CA MET A 1 -18.49 -41.86 10.64
C MET A 1 -17.64 -40.61 10.45
N PRO A 2 -18.22 -39.41 10.27
CA PRO A 2 -17.42 -38.19 10.20
C PRO A 2 -16.61 -38.04 11.49
N ILE A 3 -15.30 -37.91 11.35
CA ILE A 3 -14.38 -37.75 12.48
C ILE A 3 -14.58 -36.34 13.05
N PHE A 4 -14.88 -36.23 14.34
CA PHE A 4 -14.94 -34.92 14.97
C PHE A 4 -13.52 -34.35 15.08
N SER A 5 -13.34 -33.13 14.56
CA SER A 5 -12.07 -32.42 14.58
C SER A 5 -12.13 -31.25 15.58
N PRO A 6 -11.49 -31.37 16.75
CA PRO A 6 -11.35 -30.27 17.71
C PRO A 6 -10.70 -29.01 17.12
N ILE A 7 -9.70 -29.18 16.25
CA ILE A 7 -8.98 -28.06 15.64
C ILE A 7 -9.88 -27.35 14.62
N ASN A 8 -10.61 -28.07 13.77
CA ASN A 8 -11.57 -27.44 12.84
C ASN A 8 -12.70 -26.74 13.61
N ALA A 9 -13.18 -27.33 14.71
CA ALA A 9 -14.23 -26.74 15.54
C ALA A 9 -13.80 -25.47 16.30
N THR A 10 -12.49 -25.15 16.33
CA THR A 10 -11.91 -23.99 16.99
C THR A 10 -11.15 -23.11 15.98
N TYR A 11 -9.88 -23.39 15.73
CA TYR A 11 -9.03 -22.65 14.79
C TYR A 11 -9.58 -22.66 13.36
N GLY A 12 -10.19 -23.77 12.90
CA GLY A 12 -10.85 -23.80 11.59
C GLY A 12 -11.96 -22.75 11.47
N VAL A 13 -12.79 -22.59 12.49
CA VAL A 13 -13.83 -21.54 12.54
C VAL A 13 -13.22 -20.14 12.54
N ARG A 14 -12.02 -19.95 13.10
CA ARG A 14 -11.32 -18.64 13.06
C ARG A 14 -10.85 -18.30 11.65
N VAL A 15 -10.29 -19.28 10.95
CA VAL A 15 -9.83 -19.14 9.56
C VAL A 15 -11.03 -18.90 8.63
N GLU A 16 -12.09 -19.71 8.74
CA GLU A 16 -13.32 -19.55 7.94
C GLU A 16 -14.01 -18.20 8.13
N GLN A 17 -13.94 -17.62 9.33
CA GLN A 17 -14.56 -16.31 9.63
C GLN A 17 -13.62 -15.13 9.46
N ILE A 18 -12.35 -15.36 9.11
CA ILE A 18 -11.32 -14.34 8.88
C ILE A 18 -11.28 -13.34 10.05
N LEU A 19 -11.04 -13.85 11.27
CA LEU A 19 -11.05 -13.03 12.47
C LEU A 19 -9.76 -12.20 12.58
N GLU A 20 -9.80 -10.94 12.15
CA GLU A 20 -8.63 -10.04 12.17
C GLU A 20 -8.75 -8.92 13.22
N THR A 21 -9.94 -8.34 13.38
CA THR A 21 -10.14 -7.17 14.25
C THR A 21 -10.63 -7.53 15.65
N ASP A 22 -10.49 -6.62 16.63
CA ASP A 22 -11.01 -6.84 17.97
C ASP A 22 -12.55 -6.95 17.98
N GLN A 23 -13.25 -6.27 17.06
CA GLN A 23 -14.69 -6.38 16.90
C GLN A 23 -15.12 -7.77 16.40
N ASP A 24 -14.32 -8.40 15.54
CA ASP A 24 -14.61 -9.75 15.03
C ASP A 24 -14.49 -10.79 16.14
N PHE A 25 -13.44 -10.67 16.98
CA PHE A 25 -13.29 -11.53 18.16
C PHE A 25 -14.39 -11.30 19.22
N VAL A 26 -14.95 -10.10 19.35
CA VAL A 26 -16.14 -9.84 20.20
C VAL A 26 -17.36 -10.59 19.64
N LYS A 27 -17.65 -10.46 18.35
CA LYS A 27 -18.77 -11.17 17.71
C LYS A 27 -18.59 -12.69 17.82
N TYR A 28 -17.38 -13.17 17.61
CA TYR A 28 -17.04 -14.59 17.76
C TYR A 28 -17.24 -15.08 19.19
N HIS A 29 -16.77 -14.33 20.19
CA HIS A 29 -16.98 -14.61 21.61
C HIS A 29 -18.48 -14.71 21.96
N ASP A 30 -19.32 -13.83 21.41
CA ASP A 30 -20.77 -13.85 21.66
C ASP A 30 -21.46 -15.05 20.98
N LYS A 31 -21.03 -15.40 19.75
CA LYS A 31 -21.46 -16.63 19.08
C LYS A 31 -21.11 -17.86 19.92
N LEU A 32 -19.89 -17.93 20.47
CA LEU A 32 -19.46 -19.02 21.36
C LEU A 32 -20.30 -19.10 22.63
N ASN A 33 -20.65 -17.96 23.25
CA ASN A 33 -21.54 -17.95 24.41
C ASN A 33 -22.92 -18.56 24.11
N ARG A 34 -23.53 -18.19 22.98
CA ARG A 34 -24.81 -18.76 22.54
C ARG A 34 -24.69 -20.27 22.26
N LYS A 35 -23.60 -20.71 21.62
CA LYS A 35 -23.32 -22.14 21.38
C LYS A 35 -23.15 -22.90 22.69
N LEU A 36 -22.37 -22.36 23.63
CA LEU A 36 -22.15 -22.96 24.96
C LEU A 36 -23.44 -23.06 25.77
N GLN A 37 -24.31 -22.06 25.72
CA GLN A 37 -25.60 -22.13 26.40
C GLN A 37 -26.43 -23.30 25.87
N LYS A 38 -26.55 -23.44 24.53
CA LYS A 38 -27.25 -24.57 23.89
C LYS A 38 -26.62 -25.92 24.26
N LEU A 39 -25.29 -26.01 24.27
CA LEU A 39 -24.58 -27.23 24.67
C LEU A 39 -24.81 -27.59 26.13
N ARG A 40 -24.81 -26.63 27.06
CA ARG A 40 -25.13 -26.88 28.47
C ARG A 40 -26.54 -27.43 28.65
N HIS A 41 -27.51 -26.97 27.88
CA HIS A 41 -28.86 -27.54 27.88
C HIS A 41 -28.87 -28.98 27.37
N ARG A 42 -28.16 -29.27 26.26
CA ARG A 42 -28.06 -30.63 25.69
C ARG A 42 -27.36 -31.62 26.63
N CYS A 43 -26.29 -31.18 27.28
CA CYS A 43 -25.54 -31.98 28.24
C CYS A 43 -26.17 -32.02 29.66
N GLN A 44 -27.41 -31.52 29.81
CA GLN A 44 -28.16 -31.43 31.08
C GLN A 44 -27.37 -30.77 32.25
N GLY A 45 -26.45 -29.87 31.90
CA GLY A 45 -25.53 -29.19 32.81
C GLY A 45 -26.05 -27.86 33.36
N VAL A 46 -27.31 -27.51 33.10
CA VAL A 46 -27.92 -26.26 33.56
C VAL A 46 -28.41 -26.41 35.00
N THR A 47 -27.85 -25.62 35.90
CA THR A 47 -28.28 -25.48 37.28
C THR A 47 -29.31 -24.36 37.40
N LYS A 48 -30.56 -24.73 37.74
CA LYS A 48 -31.64 -23.75 37.99
C LYS A 48 -31.56 -23.14 39.39
N ASP A 49 -30.90 -23.81 40.33
CA ASP A 49 -30.73 -23.33 41.70
C ASP A 49 -29.50 -22.41 41.79
N THR A 50 -29.75 -21.10 41.75
CA THR A 50 -28.72 -20.06 41.83
C THR A 50 -28.24 -19.79 43.26
N LYS A 51 -29.01 -20.18 44.29
CA LYS A 51 -28.66 -19.94 45.70
C LYS A 51 -27.60 -20.92 46.21
N LYS A 52 -27.59 -22.16 45.70
CA LYS A 52 -26.59 -23.21 46.02
C LYS A 52 -25.83 -23.68 44.79
N TYR A 53 -25.41 -22.73 43.95
CA TYR A 53 -24.80 -23.03 42.65
C TYR A 53 -23.51 -23.89 42.78
N SER A 54 -22.62 -23.57 43.72
CA SER A 54 -21.33 -24.28 43.91
C SER A 54 -21.49 -25.75 44.29
N GLU A 55 -22.52 -26.10 45.07
CA GLU A 55 -22.78 -27.48 45.47
C GLU A 55 -23.44 -28.28 44.35
N LYS A 56 -24.29 -27.61 43.56
CA LYS A 56 -25.15 -28.23 42.54
C LYS A 56 -24.60 -28.15 41.12
N GLU A 57 -23.52 -27.40 40.88
CA GLU A 57 -22.87 -27.36 39.57
C GLU A 57 -22.40 -28.75 39.16
N LYS A 58 -22.73 -29.11 37.92
CA LYS A 58 -22.40 -30.43 37.36
C LYS A 58 -21.10 -30.40 36.57
N PHE A 59 -20.64 -29.22 36.15
CA PHE A 59 -19.51 -29.06 35.24
C PHE A 59 -18.18 -29.54 35.85
N SER A 60 -17.89 -29.18 37.09
CA SER A 60 -16.69 -29.62 37.81
C SER A 60 -16.68 -31.11 38.18
N LYS A 61 -17.84 -31.77 38.11
CA LYS A 61 -18.03 -33.20 38.44
C LYS A 61 -18.06 -34.10 37.20
N ILE A 62 -17.79 -33.57 36.00
CA ILE A 62 -17.78 -34.36 34.77
C ILE A 62 -16.48 -35.19 34.74
N THR A 63 -16.61 -36.51 34.66
CA THR A 63 -15.50 -37.47 34.57
C THR A 63 -15.40 -38.08 33.17
N SER A 64 -14.32 -38.82 32.90
CA SER A 64 -14.12 -39.60 31.66
C SER A 64 -15.27 -40.59 31.42
N ASP A 65 -15.81 -41.22 32.47
CA ASP A 65 -16.99 -42.09 32.38
C ASP A 65 -18.21 -41.41 31.75
N ASN A 66 -18.44 -40.13 32.04
CA ASN A 66 -19.55 -39.38 31.44
C ASN A 66 -19.29 -39.09 29.95
N TYR A 67 -18.03 -38.88 29.57
CA TYR A 67 -17.63 -38.70 28.18
C TYR A 67 -17.90 -39.96 27.36
N ASP A 68 -17.54 -41.14 27.90
CA ASP A 68 -17.67 -42.42 27.21
C ASP A 68 -19.12 -42.95 27.22
N LYS A 69 -19.81 -42.92 28.37
CA LYS A 69 -21.11 -43.57 28.56
C LYS A 69 -22.31 -42.67 28.20
N GLN A 70 -22.19 -41.36 28.38
CA GLN A 70 -23.33 -40.44 28.19
C GLN A 70 -23.24 -39.66 26.87
N SER A 71 -22.16 -38.90 26.65
CA SER A 71 -22.01 -38.14 25.41
C SER A 71 -20.60 -37.60 25.17
N LYS A 72 -20.09 -37.80 23.95
CA LYS A 72 -18.87 -37.12 23.47
C LYS A 72 -18.98 -35.59 23.44
N LEU A 73 -20.19 -35.03 23.54
CA LEU A 73 -20.42 -33.58 23.61
C LEU A 73 -19.79 -32.93 24.85
N TYR A 74 -19.47 -33.69 25.90
CA TYR A 74 -18.74 -33.16 27.06
C TYR A 74 -17.32 -32.68 26.69
N GLY A 75 -16.63 -33.34 25.75
CA GLY A 75 -15.35 -32.85 25.23
C GLY A 75 -15.49 -31.53 24.48
N VAL A 76 -16.53 -31.42 23.63
CA VAL A 76 -16.86 -30.18 22.90
C VAL A 76 -17.22 -29.04 23.86
N LEU A 77 -17.90 -29.35 24.96
CA LEU A 77 -18.26 -28.37 25.99
C LEU A 77 -17.01 -27.77 26.63
N TYR A 78 -16.03 -28.59 27.03
CA TYR A 78 -14.76 -28.12 27.58
C TYR A 78 -13.95 -27.34 26.54
N LEU A 79 -13.86 -27.86 25.31
CA LEU A 79 -13.17 -27.23 24.19
C LEU A 79 -13.68 -25.80 23.92
N LEU A 80 -14.99 -25.63 23.73
CA LEU A 80 -15.56 -24.31 23.44
C LEU A 80 -15.51 -23.38 24.65
N GLN A 81 -15.47 -23.92 25.87
CA GLN A 81 -15.32 -23.14 27.10
C GLN A 81 -13.91 -22.55 27.23
N VAL A 82 -12.88 -23.28 26.78
CA VAL A 82 -11.51 -22.78 26.62
C VAL A 82 -11.46 -21.74 25.51
N GLU A 83 -12.02 -22.07 24.34
CA GLU A 83 -12.00 -21.21 23.15
C GLU A 83 -12.63 -19.85 23.41
N ARG A 84 -13.73 -19.81 24.17
CA ARG A 84 -14.35 -18.55 24.59
C ARG A 84 -13.43 -17.70 25.46
N ASP A 85 -12.76 -18.31 26.44
CA ASP A 85 -11.87 -17.55 27.32
C ASP A 85 -10.61 -17.08 26.54
N LEU A 86 -10.15 -17.85 25.53
CA LEU A 86 -9.09 -17.43 24.59
C LEU A 86 -9.52 -16.31 23.64
N SER A 87 -10.75 -16.33 23.11
CA SER A 87 -11.24 -15.27 22.22
C SER A 87 -11.33 -13.91 22.91
N LEU A 88 -11.68 -13.91 24.21
CA LEU A 88 -11.63 -12.72 25.04
C LEU A 88 -10.19 -12.22 25.26
N VAL A 89 -9.23 -13.12 25.43
CA VAL A 89 -7.81 -12.77 25.56
C VAL A 89 -7.31 -12.09 24.28
N GLU A 90 -7.62 -12.64 23.10
CA GLU A 90 -7.23 -12.02 21.83
C GLU A 90 -7.87 -10.65 21.62
N THR A 91 -9.15 -10.49 21.98
CA THR A 91 -9.82 -9.19 21.95
C THR A 91 -9.04 -8.14 22.73
N LEU A 92 -8.59 -8.48 23.95
CA LEU A 92 -7.85 -7.55 24.81
C LEU A 92 -6.43 -7.29 24.30
N LYS A 93 -5.77 -8.29 23.71
CA LYS A 93 -4.45 -8.14 23.07
C LYS A 93 -4.52 -7.19 21.87
N LEU A 94 -5.51 -7.37 20.99
CA LEU A 94 -5.72 -6.50 19.82
C LEU A 94 -6.01 -5.06 20.22
N ARG A 95 -6.88 -4.83 21.22
CA ARG A 95 -7.10 -3.47 21.78
C ARG A 95 -5.84 -2.86 22.36
N GLY A 96 -4.98 -3.67 22.97
CA GLY A 96 -3.67 -3.22 23.47
C GLY A 96 -2.78 -2.75 22.33
N ARG A 97 -2.69 -3.53 21.25
CA ARG A 97 -1.91 -3.21 20.03
C ARG A 97 -2.41 -1.93 19.36
N GLN A 98 -3.72 -1.82 19.11
CA GLN A 98 -4.32 -0.61 18.51
C GLN A 98 -4.05 0.67 19.32
N ARG A 99 -3.92 0.55 20.65
CA ARG A 99 -3.64 1.68 21.54
C ARG A 99 -2.14 1.91 21.78
N GLY A 100 -1.27 1.04 21.27
CA GLY A 100 0.16 1.01 21.61
C GLY A 100 0.48 0.57 23.05
N LYS A 101 -0.52 0.34 23.92
CA LYS A 101 -0.31 -0.12 25.30
C LYS A 101 -1.49 -0.92 25.87
N LEU A 102 -1.16 -1.96 26.63
CA LEU A 102 -2.13 -2.79 27.35
C LEU A 102 -2.44 -2.22 28.74
N LYS A 103 -3.71 -1.94 29.06
CA LYS A 103 -4.10 -1.38 30.36
C LYS A 103 -3.87 -2.38 31.49
N ARG A 104 -3.44 -1.90 32.66
CA ARG A 104 -3.25 -2.72 33.87
C ARG A 104 -4.47 -3.60 34.25
N PRO A 105 -5.73 -3.11 34.24
CA PRO A 105 -6.90 -3.97 34.50
C PRO A 105 -7.10 -5.03 33.41
N GLU A 106 -6.89 -4.71 32.13
CA GLU A 106 -7.00 -5.66 31.01
C GLU A 106 -5.95 -6.76 31.13
N ARG A 107 -4.71 -6.41 31.50
CA ARG A 107 -3.62 -7.36 31.78
C ARG A 107 -3.99 -8.33 32.91
N LYS A 108 -4.61 -7.85 34.00
CA LYS A 108 -5.11 -8.72 35.08
C LYS A 108 -6.18 -9.69 34.56
N VAL A 109 -7.11 -9.22 33.73
CA VAL A 109 -8.13 -10.08 33.13
C VAL A 109 -7.50 -11.16 32.26
N ILE A 110 -6.57 -10.80 31.37
CA ILE A 110 -5.83 -11.78 30.53
C ILE A 110 -5.19 -12.86 31.41
N GLN A 111 -4.46 -12.48 32.46
CA GLN A 111 -3.82 -13.43 33.38
C GLN A 111 -4.83 -14.36 34.06
N THR A 112 -5.97 -13.83 34.54
CA THR A 112 -7.00 -14.66 35.19
C THR A 112 -7.67 -15.63 34.22
N ARG A 113 -7.92 -15.19 32.97
CA ARG A 113 -8.54 -16.02 31.93
C ARG A 113 -7.59 -17.12 31.48
N LEU A 114 -6.32 -16.80 31.22
CA LEU A 114 -5.33 -17.80 30.82
C LEU A 114 -5.06 -18.83 31.94
N LYS A 115 -5.03 -18.41 33.22
CA LYS A 115 -4.94 -19.36 34.34
C LYS A 115 -6.12 -20.32 34.39
N LYS A 116 -7.32 -19.85 34.04
CA LYS A 116 -8.51 -20.69 33.93
C LYS A 116 -8.44 -21.61 32.71
N VAL A 117 -7.95 -21.12 31.57
CA VAL A 117 -7.70 -21.92 30.37
C VAL A 117 -6.77 -23.09 30.68
N ALA A 118 -5.63 -22.85 31.34
CA ALA A 118 -4.69 -23.91 31.72
C ALA A 118 -5.36 -25.05 32.51
N LYS A 119 -6.17 -24.71 33.53
CA LYS A 119 -6.93 -25.70 34.32
C LYS A 119 -7.98 -26.44 33.51
N LEU A 120 -8.71 -25.73 32.65
CA LEU A 120 -9.76 -26.33 31.82
C LEU A 120 -9.18 -27.31 30.79
N VAL A 121 -8.01 -26.98 30.24
CA VAL A 121 -7.29 -27.81 29.27
C VAL A 121 -6.75 -29.08 29.93
N GLU A 122 -6.23 -29.00 31.16
CA GLU A 122 -5.86 -30.20 31.93
C GLU A 122 -7.07 -31.11 32.16
N GLY A 123 -8.22 -30.53 32.52
CA GLY A 123 -9.48 -31.26 32.62
C GLY A 123 -9.94 -31.87 31.30
N LEU A 124 -9.77 -31.17 30.17
CA LEU A 124 -10.11 -31.67 28.84
C LEU A 124 -9.26 -32.90 28.45
N VAL A 125 -7.95 -32.85 28.72
CA VAL A 125 -7.04 -33.97 28.44
C VAL A 125 -7.37 -35.18 29.31
N ALA A 126 -7.67 -34.98 30.59
CA ALA A 126 -8.08 -36.06 31.50
C ALA A 126 -9.44 -36.66 31.10
N LEU A 127 -10.40 -35.83 30.69
CA LEU A 127 -11.74 -36.26 30.28
C LEU A 127 -11.73 -37.09 28.99
N THR A 128 -10.87 -36.75 28.04
CA THR A 128 -10.80 -37.40 26.72
C THR A 128 -9.76 -38.52 26.64
N GLN A 129 -9.26 -39.02 27.77
CA GLN A 129 -8.18 -40.01 27.82
C GLN A 129 -8.53 -41.34 27.12
N ASN A 130 -9.79 -41.75 27.19
CA ASN A 130 -10.27 -43.01 26.62
C ASN A 130 -10.83 -42.86 25.18
N GLU A 131 -10.54 -41.75 24.49
CA GLU A 131 -11.04 -41.53 23.13
C GLU A 131 -10.49 -42.59 22.17
N GLN A 132 -11.39 -43.38 21.60
CA GLN A 132 -11.06 -44.50 20.71
C GLN A 132 -10.43 -44.04 19.39
N ASN A 133 -10.80 -42.85 18.90
CA ASN A 133 -10.23 -42.29 17.67
C ASN A 133 -8.94 -41.52 17.98
N TYR A 134 -7.79 -42.10 17.60
CA TYR A 134 -6.48 -41.50 17.81
C TYR A 134 -6.32 -40.12 17.14
N VAL A 135 -6.97 -39.87 16.00
CA VAL A 135 -6.92 -38.56 15.30
C VAL A 135 -7.62 -37.49 16.14
N THR A 136 -8.81 -37.79 16.64
CA THR A 136 -9.55 -36.87 17.53
C THR A 136 -8.79 -36.65 18.84
N ARG A 137 -8.18 -37.70 19.41
CA ARG A 137 -7.34 -37.60 20.61
C ARG A 137 -6.12 -36.72 20.38
N LEU A 138 -5.39 -36.94 19.29
CA LEU A 138 -4.22 -36.16 18.89
C LEU A 138 -4.57 -34.67 18.75
N GLN A 139 -5.70 -34.36 18.13
CA GLN A 139 -6.17 -32.97 18.00
C GLN A 139 -6.51 -32.30 19.34
N TYR A 140 -7.10 -33.03 20.30
CA TYR A 140 -7.30 -32.49 21.66
C TYR A 140 -5.97 -32.22 22.37
N LEU A 141 -4.98 -33.10 22.19
CA LEU A 141 -3.64 -32.93 22.76
C LEU A 141 -2.92 -31.73 22.15
N ILE A 142 -2.93 -31.57 20.81
CA ILE A 142 -2.34 -30.41 20.13
C ILE A 142 -2.99 -29.11 20.61
N TYR A 143 -4.33 -29.03 20.62
CA TYR A 143 -5.05 -27.85 21.12
C TYR A 143 -4.68 -27.53 22.57
N SER A 144 -4.52 -28.55 23.40
CA SER A 144 -4.07 -28.42 24.79
C SER A 144 -2.68 -27.80 24.91
N LYS A 145 -1.71 -28.27 24.10
CA LYS A 145 -0.34 -27.72 24.09
C LYS A 145 -0.31 -26.27 23.62
N LEU A 146 -1.06 -25.91 22.58
CA LEU A 146 -1.19 -24.53 22.10
C LEU A 146 -1.80 -23.60 23.17
N ALA A 147 -2.87 -24.04 23.85
CA ALA A 147 -3.50 -23.26 24.90
C ALA A 147 -2.61 -23.10 26.15
N LYS A 148 -1.77 -24.10 26.46
CA LYS A 148 -0.75 -23.99 27.53
C LYS A 148 0.38 -23.05 27.13
N ALA A 149 0.84 -23.08 25.87
CA ALA A 149 1.82 -22.13 25.36
C ALA A 149 1.30 -20.69 25.48
N GLU A 150 0.05 -20.41 25.11
CA GLU A 150 -0.58 -19.09 25.30
C GLU A 150 -0.59 -18.63 26.77
N PHE A 151 -0.85 -19.55 27.70
CA PHE A 151 -0.80 -19.23 29.13
C PHE A 151 0.62 -18.88 29.60
N ILE A 152 1.64 -19.55 29.10
CA ILE A 152 3.02 -19.26 29.48
C ILE A 152 3.48 -17.93 28.88
N LEU A 153 3.21 -17.69 27.58
CA LEU A 153 3.58 -16.46 26.87
C LEU A 153 2.95 -15.21 27.48
N ASN A 154 1.65 -15.26 27.78
CA ASN A 154 0.85 -14.08 28.12
C ASN A 154 0.36 -14.05 29.59
N GLY A 155 0.62 -15.11 30.36
CA GLY A 155 0.21 -15.24 31.76
C GLY A 155 1.19 -14.62 32.76
N LYS A 156 0.86 -14.73 34.05
CA LYS A 156 1.77 -14.30 35.14
C LYS A 156 2.71 -15.45 35.48
N LEU A 157 3.97 -15.33 35.09
CA LEU A 157 5.01 -16.33 35.32
C LEU A 157 5.66 -16.20 36.70
N THR A 158 6.04 -17.34 37.28
CA THR A 158 6.74 -17.44 38.57
C THR A 158 8.27 -17.51 38.41
N THR A 159 8.79 -17.90 37.24
CA THR A 159 10.25 -17.92 36.95
C THR A 159 10.50 -17.93 35.43
N LYS A 160 11.34 -17.03 34.89
CA LYS A 160 11.56 -16.83 33.44
C LYS A 160 12.25 -18.02 32.73
N LYS A 161 13.37 -18.53 33.26
CA LYS A 161 14.20 -19.57 32.60
C LYS A 161 13.54 -20.95 32.41
N LYS A 162 12.67 -21.39 33.33
CA LYS A 162 11.93 -22.66 33.16
C LYS A 162 10.82 -22.54 32.10
N ALA A 163 10.24 -21.34 31.97
CA ALA A 163 9.17 -21.07 31.02
C ALA A 163 9.63 -21.08 29.56
N GLU A 164 10.89 -20.71 29.30
CA GLU A 164 11.47 -20.64 27.95
C GLU A 164 11.60 -22.04 27.33
N SER A 165 12.20 -23.00 28.04
CA SER A 165 12.32 -24.39 27.58
C SER A 165 10.96 -25.10 27.48
N ASP A 166 10.03 -24.80 28.39
CA ASP A 166 8.69 -25.38 28.38
C ASP A 166 7.87 -24.92 27.16
N VAL A 167 7.98 -23.65 26.74
CA VAL A 167 7.24 -23.14 25.56
C VAL A 167 7.74 -23.78 24.27
N ALA A 168 9.06 -23.82 24.06
CA ALA A 168 9.65 -24.38 22.85
C ALA A 168 9.27 -25.86 22.70
N GLY A 169 9.33 -26.65 23.78
CA GLY A 169 8.91 -28.06 23.76
C GLY A 169 7.42 -28.25 23.50
N LEU A 170 6.55 -27.44 24.10
CA LEU A 170 5.10 -27.50 23.88
C LEU A 170 4.72 -27.16 22.42
N LEU A 171 5.35 -26.12 21.85
CA LEU A 171 5.11 -25.70 20.48
C LEU A 171 5.68 -26.70 19.47
N ALA A 172 6.88 -27.25 19.72
CA ALA A 172 7.46 -28.29 18.88
C ALA A 172 6.55 -29.53 18.77
N LEU A 173 6.00 -30.00 19.91
CA LEU A 173 5.03 -31.10 19.93
C LEU A 173 3.75 -30.77 19.14
N ALA A 174 3.25 -29.54 19.28
CA ALA A 174 2.06 -29.10 18.55
C ALA A 174 2.32 -29.02 17.04
N PHE A 175 3.48 -28.52 16.62
CA PHE A 175 3.86 -28.35 15.22
C PHE A 175 4.06 -29.69 14.54
N ALA A 176 4.77 -30.63 15.17
CA ALA A 176 4.91 -32.00 14.67
C ALA A 176 3.55 -32.69 14.48
N GLY A 177 2.65 -32.53 15.47
CA GLY A 177 1.29 -33.05 15.39
C GLY A 177 0.46 -32.43 14.26
N LEU A 178 0.57 -31.12 14.05
CA LEU A 178 -0.13 -30.41 12.97
C LEU A 178 0.39 -30.83 11.59
N GLN A 179 1.71 -30.92 11.43
CA GLN A 179 2.34 -31.36 10.19
C GLN A 179 1.87 -32.77 9.81
N TYR A 180 1.91 -33.72 10.76
CA TYR A 180 1.43 -35.07 10.53
C TYR A 180 -0.05 -35.10 10.12
N LEU A 181 -0.90 -34.32 10.79
CA LEU A 181 -2.33 -34.26 10.47
C LEU A 181 -2.62 -33.61 9.11
N ALA A 182 -1.81 -32.64 8.68
CA ALA A 182 -1.91 -32.01 7.38
C ALA A 182 -1.45 -32.97 6.26
N GLU A 183 -0.31 -33.64 6.42
CA GLU A 183 0.22 -34.62 5.46
C GLU A 183 -0.78 -35.78 5.18
N HIS A 184 -1.56 -36.16 6.20
CA HIS A 184 -2.57 -37.22 6.09
C HIS A 184 -3.99 -36.68 5.76
N ASN A 185 -4.13 -35.40 5.40
CA ASN A 185 -5.39 -34.75 5.03
C ASN A 185 -6.50 -34.80 6.12
N TYR A 186 -6.14 -34.87 7.40
CA TYR A 186 -7.10 -34.80 8.51
C TYR A 186 -7.50 -33.36 8.87
N ILE A 187 -6.69 -32.38 8.48
CA ILE A 187 -6.89 -30.94 8.66
C ILE A 187 -6.48 -30.24 7.36
N SER A 188 -7.14 -29.13 6.99
CA SER A 188 -6.73 -28.32 5.83
C SER A 188 -5.35 -27.71 6.04
N GLU A 189 -4.55 -27.65 4.98
CA GLU A 189 -3.23 -27.02 4.97
C GLU A 189 -3.30 -25.55 5.43
N ASP A 190 -4.37 -24.83 5.05
CA ASP A 190 -4.63 -23.44 5.48
C ASP A 190 -4.73 -23.27 7.00
N ILE A 191 -5.32 -24.27 7.69
CA ILE A 191 -5.47 -24.22 9.15
C ILE A 191 -4.12 -24.51 9.81
N SER A 192 -3.35 -25.44 9.24
CA SER A 192 -2.00 -25.75 9.73
C SER A 192 -1.08 -24.53 9.57
N SER A 193 -1.05 -23.90 8.39
CA SER A 193 -0.23 -22.72 8.11
C SER A 193 -0.64 -21.50 8.95
N PHE A 194 -1.96 -21.30 9.18
CA PHE A 194 -2.45 -20.25 10.09
C PHE A 194 -1.96 -20.44 11.53
N ILE A 195 -1.98 -21.68 12.04
CA ILE A 195 -1.51 -21.93 13.40
C ILE A 195 0.02 -21.83 13.48
N GLN A 196 0.74 -22.36 12.48
CA GLN A 196 2.20 -22.29 12.43
C GLN A 196 2.68 -20.85 12.38
N SER A 197 2.21 -20.03 11.43
CA SER A 197 2.57 -18.61 11.32
C SER A 197 2.29 -17.80 12.59
N LYS A 198 1.23 -18.13 13.33
CA LYS A 198 0.91 -17.47 14.61
C LYS A 198 1.97 -17.70 15.69
N TYR A 199 2.55 -18.90 15.76
CA TYR A 199 3.44 -19.31 16.86
C TYR A 199 4.90 -19.52 16.44
N GLU A 200 5.20 -19.48 15.14
CA GLU A 200 6.54 -19.74 14.57
C GLU A 200 7.58 -18.80 15.17
N TYR A 201 7.28 -17.50 15.20
CA TYR A 201 8.17 -16.52 15.83
C TYR A 201 8.46 -16.85 17.30
N SER A 202 7.42 -17.21 18.06
CA SER A 202 7.60 -17.62 19.46
C SER A 202 8.45 -18.88 19.56
N LEU A 203 8.23 -19.88 18.70
CA LEU A 203 9.05 -21.09 18.69
C LEU A 203 10.52 -20.75 18.38
N MET A 204 10.78 -19.96 17.34
CA MET A 204 12.14 -19.54 16.96
C MET A 204 12.83 -18.79 18.10
N GLN A 205 12.13 -17.85 18.74
CA GLN A 205 12.64 -17.05 19.85
C GLN A 205 13.03 -17.93 21.05
N TYR A 206 12.13 -18.81 21.49
CA TYR A 206 12.35 -19.66 22.67
C TYR A 206 13.24 -20.88 22.40
N ALA A 207 13.44 -21.27 21.13
CA ALA A 207 14.34 -22.34 20.73
C ALA A 207 15.80 -21.89 20.51
N GLY A 208 16.16 -20.65 20.88
CA GLY A 208 17.52 -20.12 20.76
C GLY A 208 17.77 -19.29 19.50
N ASN A 209 16.72 -18.66 18.94
CA ASN A 209 16.76 -17.83 17.73
C ASN A 209 17.23 -18.61 16.49
N LEU A 210 16.53 -19.71 16.18
CA LEU A 210 16.74 -20.48 14.95
C LEU A 210 16.37 -19.62 13.74
N VAL A 211 17.21 -19.60 12.70
CA VAL A 211 17.07 -18.67 11.54
C VAL A 211 16.49 -19.35 10.30
N SER A 212 16.62 -20.68 10.18
CA SER A 212 16.21 -21.44 8.99
C SER A 212 15.08 -22.41 9.29
N ASN A 213 14.16 -22.58 8.32
CA ASN A 213 13.11 -23.60 8.36
C ASN A 213 13.67 -25.01 8.54
N VAL A 214 14.85 -25.31 7.99
CA VAL A 214 15.50 -26.62 8.17
C VAL A 214 15.97 -26.81 9.61
N ARG A 215 16.57 -25.77 10.20
CA ARG A 215 16.99 -25.78 11.62
C ARG A 215 15.78 -25.86 12.56
N LEU A 216 14.67 -25.19 12.24
CA LEU A 216 13.41 -25.30 12.97
C LEU A 216 12.87 -26.74 12.91
N GLN A 217 12.83 -27.35 11.73
CA GLN A 217 12.39 -28.74 11.57
C GLN A 217 13.30 -29.73 12.32
N ASN A 218 14.61 -29.55 12.25
CA ASN A 218 15.57 -30.36 12.99
C ASN A 218 15.38 -30.19 14.51
N PHE A 219 15.17 -28.96 15.00
CA PHE A 219 14.88 -28.70 16.41
C PHE A 219 13.58 -29.37 16.87
N ILE A 220 12.53 -29.38 16.04
CA ILE A 220 11.29 -30.11 16.35
C ILE A 220 11.60 -31.61 16.52
N ILE A 221 12.37 -32.19 15.60
CA ILE A 221 12.73 -33.61 15.63
C ILE A 221 13.61 -33.95 16.85
N GLU A 222 14.58 -33.10 17.18
CA GLU A 222 15.43 -33.23 18.38
C GLU A 222 14.61 -33.09 19.67
N SER A 223 13.65 -32.17 19.69
CA SER A 223 12.69 -31.99 20.79
C SER A 223 11.84 -33.25 20.98
N LEU A 224 11.37 -33.88 19.90
CA LEU A 224 10.65 -35.15 19.96
C LEU A 224 11.52 -36.28 20.52
N LYS A 225 12.79 -36.35 20.09
CA LYS A 225 13.76 -37.36 20.58
C LYS A 225 14.08 -37.18 22.06
N SER A 226 14.28 -35.94 22.52
CA SER A 226 14.63 -35.64 23.92
C SER A 226 13.46 -35.84 24.89
N ILE A 227 12.24 -35.50 24.47
CA ILE A 227 11.02 -35.75 25.25
C ILE A 227 10.69 -37.25 25.28
N GLY A 228 10.90 -37.95 24.16
CA GLY A 228 10.72 -39.39 24.02
C GLY A 228 9.31 -39.87 24.37
N ASP A 229 9.20 -41.09 24.91
CA ASP A 229 7.93 -41.74 25.29
C ASP A 229 7.24 -41.13 26.53
N LYS A 230 7.68 -39.96 27.00
CA LYS A 230 7.04 -39.29 28.14
C LYS A 230 5.72 -38.62 27.75
N ASP A 231 5.59 -38.15 26.50
CA ASP A 231 4.40 -37.44 26.03
C ASP A 231 3.54 -38.31 25.11
N GLU A 232 2.22 -38.21 25.25
CA GLU A 232 1.26 -39.05 24.52
C GLU A 232 1.24 -38.74 23.03
N ILE A 233 1.53 -37.48 22.65
CA ILE A 233 1.63 -37.06 21.24
C ILE A 233 2.73 -37.83 20.53
N VAL A 234 3.91 -37.97 21.15
CA VAL A 234 5.06 -38.67 20.54
C VAL A 234 4.73 -40.14 20.28
N LYS A 235 4.09 -40.82 21.25
CA LYS A 235 3.62 -42.21 21.09
C LYS A 235 2.64 -42.36 19.94
N LEU A 236 1.66 -41.46 19.85
CA LEU A 236 0.65 -41.49 18.79
C LEU A 236 1.26 -41.20 17.42
N LEU A 237 2.24 -40.30 17.32
CA LEU A 237 2.94 -40.01 16.06
C LEU A 237 3.79 -41.19 15.59
N LEU A 238 4.62 -41.77 16.47
CA LEU A 238 5.49 -42.90 16.14
C LEU A 238 4.69 -44.15 15.77
N ASN A 239 3.64 -44.48 16.52
CA ASN A 239 2.79 -45.65 16.24
C ASN A 239 2.05 -45.54 14.89
N ASN A 240 1.86 -44.33 14.37
CA ASN A 240 1.15 -44.09 13.11
C ASN A 240 2.08 -43.60 11.98
N GLY A 241 3.38 -43.91 12.06
CA GLY A 241 4.30 -43.82 10.93
C GLY A 241 5.05 -42.49 10.74
N PHE A 242 5.08 -41.61 11.76
CA PHE A 242 5.88 -40.38 11.71
C PHE A 242 7.39 -40.71 11.74
N LYS A 243 8.14 -40.23 10.74
CA LYS A 243 9.59 -40.47 10.62
C LYS A 243 10.38 -39.34 11.28
N LEU A 244 11.39 -39.70 12.07
CA LEU A 244 12.29 -38.76 12.75
C LEU A 244 13.61 -38.57 11.97
N ASP A 245 13.49 -38.09 10.73
CA ASP A 245 14.62 -37.93 9.82
C ASP A 245 15.18 -36.50 9.94
N ILE A 246 16.36 -36.37 10.56
CA ILE A 246 17.08 -35.09 10.63
C ILE A 246 17.67 -34.83 9.24
N LYS A 247 17.39 -33.67 8.66
CA LYS A 247 18.01 -33.26 7.40
C LYS A 247 19.38 -32.67 7.69
N GLU A 248 20.41 -33.12 6.98
CA GLU A 248 21.74 -32.52 7.07
C GLU A 248 21.66 -31.04 6.66
N VAL A 249 22.24 -30.17 7.48
CA VAL A 249 22.33 -28.74 7.22
C VAL A 249 23.70 -28.50 6.59
N ASP A 250 23.74 -28.11 5.33
CA ASP A 250 24.96 -27.53 4.76
C ASP A 250 25.22 -26.20 5.47
N ASP A 251 26.22 -26.17 6.35
CA ASP A 251 26.59 -24.99 7.15
C ASP A 251 27.23 -23.85 6.31
N THR A 252 27.09 -23.87 4.99
CA THR A 252 27.69 -22.89 4.07
C THR A 252 26.82 -21.67 3.78
N THR A 253 25.55 -21.63 4.20
CA THR A 253 24.63 -20.54 3.80
C THR A 253 24.14 -19.61 4.93
N THR A 254 24.84 -19.49 6.07
CA THR A 254 24.50 -18.44 7.05
C THR A 254 25.75 -17.83 7.69
N ASN A 255 26.51 -17.05 6.93
CA ASN A 255 27.29 -15.97 7.55
C ASN A 255 26.32 -14.81 7.77
N SER A 256 25.60 -14.81 8.89
CA SER A 256 24.80 -13.65 9.29
C SER A 256 25.70 -12.41 9.26
N LEU A 257 25.31 -11.39 8.48
CA LEU A 257 26.08 -10.14 8.38
C LEU A 257 26.14 -9.51 9.77
N THR A 258 27.30 -9.62 10.43
CA THR A 258 27.49 -9.14 11.81
C THR A 258 27.89 -7.68 11.83
N ASN A 259 28.57 -7.21 10.78
CA ASN A 259 29.05 -5.85 10.63
C ASN A 259 28.70 -5.33 9.23
N ILE A 260 28.30 -4.06 9.17
CA ILE A 260 28.17 -3.30 7.94
C ILE A 260 29.26 -2.23 7.88
N ASN A 261 29.70 -1.92 6.68
CA ASN A 261 30.56 -0.76 6.41
C ASN A 261 29.69 0.35 5.82
N TRP A 262 29.61 1.48 6.51
CA TRP A 262 28.95 2.69 6.06
C TRP A 262 29.96 3.81 5.92
N ARG A 263 30.46 4.02 4.70
CA ARG A 263 31.52 5.00 4.40
C ARG A 263 32.74 4.76 5.29
N SER A 264 33.17 5.76 6.08
CA SER A 264 34.28 5.67 7.02
C SER A 264 33.92 4.97 8.35
N PHE A 265 32.65 4.61 8.55
CA PHE A 265 32.15 4.01 9.77
C PHE A 265 31.90 2.51 9.59
N GLN A 266 32.16 1.75 10.65
CA GLN A 266 31.78 0.35 10.76
C GLN A 266 30.71 0.24 11.84
N ALA A 267 29.56 -0.34 11.51
CA ALA A 267 28.49 -0.55 12.48
C ALA A 267 28.22 -2.04 12.65
N LYS A 268 28.06 -2.45 13.90
CA LYS A 268 27.72 -3.82 14.28
C LYS A 268 26.21 -3.96 14.37
N ILE A 269 25.66 -4.96 13.68
CA ILE A 269 24.23 -5.25 13.75
C ILE A 269 23.95 -6.03 15.04
N THR A 270 23.27 -5.40 16.00
CA THR A 270 22.92 -5.99 17.30
C THR A 270 21.67 -6.86 17.20
N ASP A 271 20.68 -6.41 16.42
CA ASP A 271 19.42 -7.13 16.20
C ASP A 271 19.50 -8.11 15.01
N ARG A 272 19.25 -9.39 15.29
CA ARG A 272 19.28 -10.47 14.30
C ARG A 272 18.15 -10.34 13.28
N GLU A 273 17.02 -9.75 13.64
CA GLU A 273 15.92 -9.54 12.71
C GLU A 273 16.24 -8.46 11.68
N VAL A 274 16.92 -7.40 12.11
CA VAL A 274 17.41 -6.34 11.21
C VAL A 274 18.46 -6.92 10.26
N SER A 275 19.39 -7.74 10.77
CA SER A 275 20.39 -8.44 9.94
C SER A 275 19.75 -9.30 8.85
N HIS A 276 18.74 -10.11 9.20
CA HIS A 276 18.04 -10.97 8.24
C HIS A 276 17.25 -10.17 7.19
N LEU A 277 16.60 -9.07 7.59
CA LEU A 277 15.86 -8.23 6.64
C LEU A 277 16.79 -7.51 5.65
N ILE A 278 17.98 -7.08 6.10
CA ILE A 278 19.02 -6.51 5.23
C ILE A 278 19.49 -7.56 4.23
N GLU A 279 19.79 -8.78 4.69
CA GLU A 279 20.22 -9.89 3.81
C GLU A 279 19.15 -10.25 2.77
N LEU A 280 17.89 -10.33 3.18
CA LEU A 280 16.77 -10.51 2.24
C LEU A 280 16.70 -9.38 1.22
N ALA A 281 16.80 -8.12 1.66
CA ALA A 281 16.75 -6.97 0.77
C ALA A 281 17.91 -6.95 -0.25
N GLU A 282 19.12 -7.35 0.17
CA GLU A 282 20.29 -7.48 -0.70
C GLU A 282 20.13 -8.63 -1.70
N SER A 283 19.56 -9.76 -1.28
CA SER A 283 19.36 -10.95 -2.12
C SER A 283 18.34 -10.76 -3.26
N VAL A 284 17.47 -9.74 -3.18
CA VAL A 284 16.51 -9.45 -4.27
C VAL A 284 17.25 -8.90 -5.48
N GLU A 285 17.39 -9.75 -6.50
CA GLU A 285 17.81 -9.38 -7.85
C GLU A 285 16.69 -8.60 -8.56
N ILE A 286 17.04 -7.47 -9.17
CA ILE A 286 16.09 -6.58 -9.83
C ILE A 286 16.04 -6.93 -11.32
N SER A 287 14.92 -7.48 -11.77
CA SER A 287 14.67 -7.77 -13.19
C SER A 287 13.50 -6.99 -13.77
N LYS A 288 12.50 -6.66 -12.93
CA LYS A 288 11.26 -5.98 -13.29
C LYS A 288 10.95 -4.85 -12.31
N LEU A 289 10.10 -3.91 -12.73
CA LEU A 289 9.66 -2.80 -11.89
C LEU A 289 8.95 -3.26 -10.60
N SER A 290 8.28 -4.43 -10.62
CA SER A 290 7.65 -5.04 -9.44
C SER A 290 8.64 -5.47 -8.36
N ASP A 291 9.88 -5.77 -8.73
CA ASP A 291 10.89 -6.34 -7.81
C ASP A 291 11.37 -5.25 -6.83
N TYR A 292 11.34 -3.98 -7.27
CA TYR A 292 11.57 -2.83 -6.39
C TYR A 292 10.58 -2.75 -5.24
N SER A 293 9.31 -3.13 -5.43
CA SER A 293 8.32 -3.12 -4.36
C SER A 293 8.65 -4.12 -3.26
N SER A 294 9.09 -5.32 -3.64
CA SER A 294 9.51 -6.35 -2.70
C SER A 294 10.78 -5.93 -1.95
N LYS A 295 11.76 -5.38 -2.66
CA LYS A 295 13.00 -4.86 -2.06
C LYS A 295 12.74 -3.69 -1.10
N LEU A 296 11.84 -2.77 -1.47
CA LEU A 296 11.43 -1.66 -0.60
C LEU A 296 10.72 -2.15 0.67
N LEU A 297 9.85 -3.17 0.56
CA LEU A 297 9.16 -3.73 1.72
C LEU A 297 10.16 -4.24 2.77
N TYR A 298 11.18 -4.99 2.36
CA TYR A 298 12.21 -5.48 3.28
C TYR A 298 13.00 -4.34 3.94
N TRP A 299 13.36 -3.29 3.17
CA TRP A 299 14.02 -2.11 3.74
C TRP A 299 13.12 -1.29 4.67
N GLU A 300 11.82 -1.23 4.41
CA GLU A 300 10.84 -0.57 5.28
C GLU A 300 10.63 -1.34 6.60
N ASP A 301 10.53 -2.66 6.52
CA ASP A 301 10.47 -3.52 7.70
C ASP A 301 11.77 -3.40 8.52
N ALA A 302 12.93 -3.38 7.87
CA ALA A 302 14.22 -3.20 8.54
C ALA A 302 14.31 -1.84 9.25
N LEU A 303 13.87 -0.77 8.58
CA LEU A 303 13.85 0.59 9.13
C LEU A 303 12.93 0.67 10.36
N SER A 304 11.70 0.18 10.24
CA SER A 304 10.73 0.25 11.34
C SER A 304 11.18 -0.53 12.58
N LYS A 305 11.85 -1.67 12.38
CA LYS A 305 12.44 -2.44 13.48
C LYS A 305 13.63 -1.72 14.10
N GLN A 306 14.55 -1.17 13.30
CA GLN A 306 15.68 -0.43 13.84
C GLN A 306 15.23 0.83 14.62
N GLU A 307 14.21 1.54 14.15
CA GLU A 307 13.60 2.65 14.89
C GLU A 307 12.96 2.18 16.20
N ALA A 308 12.29 1.02 16.21
CA ALA A 308 11.77 0.43 17.43
C ALA A 308 12.87 0.00 18.42
N VAL A 309 14.00 -0.50 17.92
CA VAL A 309 15.17 -0.82 18.75
C VAL A 309 15.72 0.43 19.43
N ILE A 310 15.90 1.53 18.67
CA ILE A 310 16.37 2.81 19.21
C ILE A 310 15.36 3.36 20.24
N ALA A 311 14.07 3.35 19.94
CA ALA A 311 13.04 3.84 20.86
C ALA A 311 12.96 3.04 22.17
N ASN A 312 13.20 1.73 22.13
CA ASN A 312 13.21 0.89 23.33
C ASN A 312 14.51 1.01 24.14
N TYR A 313 15.60 1.49 23.51
CA TYR A 313 16.89 1.71 24.15
C TYR A 313 16.83 2.92 25.12
N ASP A 314 16.16 4.01 24.72
CA ASP A 314 15.99 5.20 25.58
C ASP A 314 15.17 4.94 26.86
N GLU A 315 14.34 3.89 26.91
CA GLU A 315 13.51 3.54 28.08
C GLU A 315 14.21 2.60 29.07
N ASN A 316 15.26 1.89 28.66
CA ASN A 316 15.86 0.80 29.42
C ASN A 316 17.40 0.90 29.41
N GLU A 317 17.97 1.41 30.50
CA GLU A 317 19.37 1.29 30.90
C GLU A 317 20.36 2.38 30.44
N SER A 318 20.57 3.34 31.35
CA SER A 318 21.91 3.73 31.78
C SER A 318 22.62 2.50 32.41
N THR A 319 23.22 1.63 31.60
CA THR A 319 24.09 0.54 32.09
C THR A 319 25.55 0.83 31.81
N GLU A 320 26.31 0.87 32.91
CA GLU A 320 27.77 0.89 32.99
C GLU A 320 28.39 -0.38 32.37
N ASN A 321 28.49 -0.47 31.05
CA ASN A 321 29.37 -1.44 30.40
C ASN A 321 30.32 -0.69 29.45
N ALA A 322 31.57 -0.56 29.88
CA ALA A 322 32.57 0.35 29.37
C ALA A 322 33.45 -0.19 28.22
N ASP A 323 32.93 -1.08 27.35
CA ASP A 323 33.75 -1.73 26.30
C ASP A 323 33.06 -1.85 24.92
N ILE A 324 32.07 -1.01 24.62
CA ILE A 324 31.50 -0.88 23.26
C ILE A 324 31.51 0.62 22.93
N ASP A 325 32.13 1.01 21.80
CA ASP A 325 31.96 2.35 21.21
C ASP A 325 30.48 2.73 21.23
N ASP A 326 30.17 4.00 21.56
CA ASP A 326 28.85 4.46 21.98
C ASP A 326 27.69 3.71 21.26
N PRO A 327 26.94 2.82 21.96
CA PRO A 327 25.91 2.00 21.34
C PRO A 327 24.82 2.85 20.67
N GLN A 328 24.66 4.11 21.12
CA GLN A 328 23.78 5.07 20.49
C GLN A 328 24.32 5.50 19.11
N GLU A 329 25.62 5.81 18.98
CA GLU A 329 26.25 6.12 17.71
C GLU A 329 26.16 4.95 16.73
N ASN A 330 26.47 3.73 17.18
CA ASN A 330 26.36 2.52 16.35
C ASN A 330 24.94 2.33 15.80
N ASN A 331 23.91 2.52 16.64
CA ASN A 331 22.52 2.40 16.23
C ASN A 331 22.10 3.50 15.23
N GLN A 332 22.61 4.72 15.38
CA GLN A 332 22.35 5.83 14.45
C GLN A 332 23.06 5.63 13.10
N ILE A 333 24.28 5.09 13.11
CA ILE A 333 25.00 4.72 11.88
C ILE A 333 24.22 3.63 11.13
N LEU A 334 23.76 2.59 11.83
CA LEU A 334 22.94 1.53 11.23
C LEU A 334 21.60 2.07 10.68
N LEU A 335 20.94 2.95 11.42
CA LEU A 335 19.70 3.61 10.94
C LEU A 335 19.95 4.40 9.65
N SER A 336 21.06 5.13 9.60
CA SER A 336 21.43 5.96 8.44
C SER A 336 21.75 5.11 7.21
N TYR A 337 22.45 3.98 7.40
CA TYR A 337 22.70 2.99 6.36
C TYR A 337 21.40 2.40 5.79
N VAL A 338 20.46 1.99 6.67
CA VAL A 338 19.16 1.44 6.26
C VAL A 338 18.34 2.49 5.51
N LYS A 339 18.31 3.74 6.01
CA LYS A 339 17.63 4.87 5.36
C LYS A 339 18.21 5.15 3.97
N TYR A 340 19.54 5.19 3.85
CA TYR A 340 20.21 5.39 2.57
C TYR A 340 19.79 4.33 1.55
N ASN A 341 19.89 3.05 1.90
CA ASN A 341 19.56 1.98 0.97
C ASN A 341 18.07 2.02 0.56
N LYS A 342 17.16 2.30 1.50
CA LYS A 342 15.75 2.52 1.19
C LYS A 342 15.55 3.64 0.17
N LEU A 343 16.14 4.81 0.42
CA LEU A 343 16.04 5.98 -0.46
C LEU A 343 16.65 5.70 -1.82
N MET A 344 17.76 4.99 -1.87
CA MET A 344 18.44 4.65 -3.11
C MET A 344 17.62 3.69 -3.97
N VAL A 345 16.93 2.71 -3.37
CA VAL A 345 15.98 1.84 -4.08
C VAL A 345 14.80 2.65 -4.64
N ASN A 346 14.29 3.65 -3.91
CA ASN A 346 13.26 4.56 -4.43
C ASN A 346 13.76 5.39 -5.62
N ILE A 347 14.97 5.94 -5.53
CA ILE A 347 15.60 6.72 -6.60
C ILE A 347 15.80 5.85 -7.85
N LEU A 348 16.31 4.62 -7.69
CA LEU A 348 16.49 3.67 -8.79
C LEU A 348 15.16 3.32 -9.47
N ARG A 349 14.11 3.02 -8.68
CA ARG A 349 12.77 2.74 -9.21
C ARG A 349 12.23 3.92 -10.02
N ASP A 350 12.28 5.12 -9.45
CA ASP A 350 11.72 6.31 -10.08
C ASP A 350 12.55 6.75 -11.29
N ASN A 351 13.86 6.47 -11.32
CA ASN A 351 14.70 6.66 -12.50
C ASN A 351 14.27 5.76 -13.67
N GLU A 352 14.02 4.47 -13.43
CA GLU A 352 13.51 3.57 -14.48
C GLU A 352 12.14 4.01 -15.01
N ILE A 353 11.23 4.43 -14.12
CA ILE A 353 9.95 5.02 -14.53
C ILE A 353 10.17 6.31 -15.34
N CYS A 354 11.11 7.16 -14.93
CA CYS A 354 11.45 8.40 -15.63
C CYS A 354 11.97 8.09 -17.04
N LYS A 355 12.86 7.11 -17.21
CA LYS A 355 13.37 6.65 -18.51
C LYS A 355 12.23 6.16 -19.41
N GLU A 356 11.32 5.34 -18.89
CA GLU A 356 10.14 4.88 -19.64
C GLU A 356 9.24 6.05 -20.08
N LEU A 357 8.99 7.00 -19.19
CA LEU A 357 8.19 8.20 -19.50
C LEU A 357 8.85 9.06 -20.57
N TRP A 358 10.17 9.22 -20.55
CA TRP A 358 10.91 9.94 -21.60
C TRP A 358 10.89 9.22 -22.94
N GLN A 359 10.99 7.89 -22.97
CA GLN A 359 10.80 7.13 -24.20
C GLN A 359 9.39 7.30 -24.76
N GLN A 360 8.37 7.35 -23.90
CA GLN A 360 7.00 7.63 -24.31
C GLN A 360 6.86 9.07 -24.81
N TRP A 361 7.50 10.05 -24.17
CA TRP A 361 7.52 11.44 -24.63
C TRP A 361 8.03 11.55 -26.07
N ASP A 362 9.11 10.83 -26.39
CA ASP A 362 9.72 10.82 -27.71
C ASP A 362 8.89 10.03 -28.74
N LYS A 363 8.25 8.91 -28.36
CA LYS A 363 7.48 8.03 -29.26
C LYS A 363 6.01 8.42 -29.49
N SER A 364 5.31 8.94 -28.48
CA SER A 364 3.84 8.82 -28.39
C SER A 364 3.02 10.09 -28.65
N CYS A 365 3.62 11.21 -29.04
CA CYS A 365 2.89 12.48 -28.94
C CYS A 365 2.55 13.15 -30.28
N SER A 366 1.40 12.77 -30.84
CA SER A 366 0.79 13.46 -31.99
C SER A 366 0.00 14.71 -31.60
N THR A 367 -0.59 14.76 -30.41
CA THR A 367 -1.42 15.87 -29.92
C THR A 367 -0.83 16.61 -28.72
N LEU A 368 -1.04 17.93 -28.66
CA LEU A 368 -0.57 18.80 -27.58
C LEU A 368 -1.16 18.42 -26.20
N SER A 369 -2.43 17.98 -26.15
CA SER A 369 -3.08 17.55 -24.91
C SER A 369 -2.38 16.34 -24.28
N ALA A 370 -2.00 15.35 -25.09
CA ALA A 370 -1.25 14.18 -24.65
C ALA A 370 0.12 14.58 -24.07
N LYS A 371 0.83 15.52 -24.72
CA LYS A 371 2.10 16.07 -24.19
C LYS A 371 1.92 16.76 -22.84
N VAL A 372 0.84 17.50 -22.63
CA VAL A 372 0.59 18.17 -21.34
C VAL A 372 0.35 17.15 -20.22
N VAL A 373 -0.38 16.06 -20.50
CA VAL A 373 -0.58 14.98 -19.51
C VAL A 373 0.76 14.32 -19.17
N LYS A 374 1.56 13.98 -20.19
CA LYS A 374 2.89 13.39 -19.99
C LYS A 374 3.85 14.31 -19.25
N TYR A 375 3.78 15.61 -19.50
CA TYR A 375 4.55 16.59 -18.73
C TYR A 375 4.21 16.54 -17.24
N LYS A 376 2.93 16.46 -16.87
CA LYS A 376 2.52 16.36 -15.45
C LYS A 376 3.00 15.07 -14.79
N GLU A 377 2.99 13.95 -15.52
CA GLU A 377 3.55 12.68 -15.04
C GLU A 377 5.05 12.80 -14.80
N LEU A 378 5.80 13.36 -15.76
CA LEU A 378 7.23 13.63 -15.65
C LEU A 378 7.53 14.58 -14.49
N GLU A 379 6.82 15.70 -14.38
CA GLU A 379 6.96 16.69 -13.31
C GLU A 379 6.80 16.03 -11.94
N ARG A 380 5.77 15.20 -11.76
CA ARG A 380 5.55 14.47 -10.51
C ARG A 380 6.73 13.55 -10.18
N ILE A 381 7.18 12.73 -11.12
CA ILE A 381 8.30 11.80 -10.89
C ILE A 381 9.60 12.55 -10.62
N THR A 382 9.90 13.61 -11.38
CA THR A 382 11.10 14.45 -11.12
C THR A 382 11.05 15.17 -9.79
N SER A 383 9.86 15.60 -9.34
CA SER A 383 9.68 16.19 -8.02
C SER A 383 9.94 15.16 -6.92
N ASN A 384 9.46 13.91 -7.09
CA ASN A 384 9.74 12.83 -6.14
C ASN A 384 11.23 12.51 -6.09
N LEU A 385 11.90 12.39 -7.26
CA LEU A 385 13.34 12.18 -7.33
C LEU A 385 14.12 13.28 -6.61
N SER A 386 13.75 14.55 -6.82
CA SER A 386 14.37 15.69 -6.14
C SER A 386 14.21 15.60 -4.62
N VAL A 387 13.02 15.22 -4.13
CA VAL A 387 12.77 15.01 -2.70
C VAL A 387 13.66 13.90 -2.15
N PHE A 388 13.70 12.73 -2.80
CA PHE A 388 14.55 11.62 -2.34
C PHE A 388 16.04 11.96 -2.38
N LEU A 389 16.51 12.68 -3.40
CA LEU A 389 17.90 13.12 -3.48
C LEU A 389 18.25 14.08 -2.35
N HIS A 390 17.39 15.05 -2.04
CA HIS A 390 17.59 15.94 -0.90
C HIS A 390 17.55 15.20 0.44
N GLU A 391 16.65 14.23 0.62
CA GLU A 391 16.63 13.39 1.82
C GLU A 391 17.93 12.58 1.97
N VAL A 392 18.52 12.11 0.87
CA VAL A 392 19.84 11.45 0.89
C VAL A 392 20.95 12.43 1.26
N MET A 393 20.93 13.66 0.73
CA MET A 393 21.92 14.70 1.05
C MET A 393 21.92 15.09 2.54
N GLU A 394 20.77 15.00 3.21
CA GLU A 394 20.62 15.30 4.63
C GLU A 394 21.07 14.17 5.56
N LEU A 395 21.39 12.97 5.05
CA LEU A 395 21.82 11.85 5.89
C LEU A 395 23.22 12.07 6.48
N PRO A 396 23.45 11.67 7.74
CA PRO A 396 24.75 11.78 8.37
C PRO A 396 25.76 10.86 7.69
N GLY A 397 26.94 11.41 7.40
CA GLY A 397 28.00 10.75 6.63
C GLY A 397 27.99 11.08 5.13
N ILE A 398 26.88 11.61 4.59
CA ILE A 398 26.81 12.08 3.19
C ILE A 398 27.11 13.57 3.09
N TYR A 399 26.57 14.39 4.00
CA TYR A 399 26.86 15.83 4.04
C TYR A 399 28.35 16.17 4.20
N SER A 400 29.15 15.23 4.72
CA SER A 400 30.60 15.40 4.90
C SER A 400 31.42 14.94 3.69
N ASP A 401 30.80 14.29 2.71
CA ASP A 401 31.42 13.78 1.49
C ASP A 401 31.14 14.77 0.34
N ASP A 402 32.03 15.75 0.17
CA ASP A 402 31.87 16.83 -0.81
C ASP A 402 31.71 16.32 -2.25
N GLU A 403 32.36 15.20 -2.60
CA GLU A 403 32.34 14.60 -3.93
C GLU A 403 31.00 13.92 -4.22
N LEU A 404 30.52 13.08 -3.30
CA LEU A 404 29.20 12.47 -3.40
C LEU A 404 28.09 13.53 -3.40
N MET A 405 28.23 14.52 -2.54
CA MET A 405 27.29 15.63 -2.43
C MET A 405 27.18 16.36 -3.78
N TYR A 406 28.32 16.73 -4.36
CA TYR A 406 28.36 17.31 -5.70
C TYR A 406 27.68 16.43 -6.76
N GLN A 407 27.93 15.12 -6.79
CA GLN A 407 27.29 14.19 -7.74
C GLN A 407 25.77 14.13 -7.57
N LEU A 408 25.25 14.12 -6.34
CA LEU A 408 23.81 14.14 -6.05
C LEU A 408 23.15 15.47 -6.48
N GLU A 409 23.82 16.59 -6.24
CA GLU A 409 23.38 17.92 -6.68
C GLU A 409 23.33 18.03 -8.21
N LEU A 410 24.34 17.50 -8.89
CA LEU A 410 24.41 17.48 -10.35
C LEU A 410 23.31 16.60 -10.95
N LEU A 411 23.01 15.46 -10.32
CA LEU A 411 21.93 14.56 -10.71
C LEU A 411 20.54 15.22 -10.55
N ASP A 412 20.30 15.90 -9.43
CA ASP A 412 19.07 16.67 -9.21
C ASP A 412 18.91 17.77 -10.28
N LEU A 413 19.99 18.50 -10.56
CA LEU A 413 20.00 19.52 -11.61
C LEU A 413 19.77 18.90 -13.00
N HIS A 414 20.31 17.72 -13.27
CA HIS A 414 20.08 17.02 -14.54
C HIS A 414 18.59 16.74 -14.76
N TYR A 415 17.88 16.18 -13.77
CA TYR A 415 16.44 15.91 -13.90
C TYR A 415 15.63 17.20 -14.07
N LYS A 416 15.96 18.26 -13.32
CA LYS A 416 15.29 19.57 -13.40
C LYS A 416 15.47 20.21 -14.77
N THR A 417 16.70 20.21 -15.30
CA THR A 417 17.02 20.79 -16.61
C THR A 417 16.43 19.98 -17.76
N LEU A 418 16.35 18.66 -17.64
CA LEU A 418 15.70 17.80 -18.62
C LEU A 418 14.19 18.12 -18.69
N LEU A 419 13.52 18.25 -17.54
CA LEU A 419 12.09 18.63 -17.50
C LEU A 419 11.84 20.03 -18.08
N SER A 420 12.59 21.04 -17.64
CA SER A 420 12.40 22.43 -18.06
C SER A 420 12.71 22.64 -19.53
N SER A 421 13.84 22.10 -20.01
CA SER A 421 14.33 22.31 -21.37
C SER A 421 13.64 21.37 -22.37
N LYS A 422 13.61 20.05 -22.10
CA LYS A 422 13.09 19.08 -23.08
C LYS A 422 11.57 19.07 -23.15
N ALA A 423 10.87 19.26 -22.02
CA ALA A 423 9.40 19.18 -21.98
C ALA A 423 8.72 20.55 -21.89
N LEU A 424 9.01 21.36 -20.87
CA LEU A 424 8.29 22.61 -20.64
C LEU A 424 8.55 23.65 -21.75
N ALA A 425 9.81 23.84 -22.13
CA ALA A 425 10.16 24.77 -23.22
C ALA A 425 9.56 24.33 -24.56
N TYR A 426 9.53 23.02 -24.84
CA TYR A 426 8.85 22.47 -26.00
C TYR A 426 7.35 22.82 -26.01
N LEU A 427 6.66 22.75 -24.86
CA LEU A 427 5.24 23.13 -24.77
C LEU A 427 5.04 24.62 -25.05
N TYR A 428 5.90 25.50 -24.53
CA TYR A 428 5.86 26.93 -24.85
C TYR A 428 6.13 27.21 -26.33
N GLN A 429 7.12 26.54 -26.91
CA GLN A 429 7.46 26.61 -28.34
C GLN A 429 6.27 26.18 -29.21
N SER A 430 5.58 25.10 -28.86
CA SER A 430 4.40 24.62 -29.60
C SER A 430 3.22 25.61 -29.58
N LYS A 431 3.18 26.51 -28.61
CA LYS A 431 2.18 27.61 -28.51
C LYS A 431 2.65 28.91 -29.16
N GLY A 432 3.83 28.95 -29.79
CA GLY A 432 4.40 30.16 -30.38
C GLY A 432 4.98 31.15 -29.36
N LYS A 433 5.14 30.74 -28.10
CA LYS A 433 5.73 31.56 -27.02
C LYS A 433 7.24 31.38 -26.96
N TYR A 434 7.94 31.87 -27.98
CA TYR A 434 9.38 31.60 -28.13
C TYR A 434 10.27 32.34 -27.12
N ARG A 435 9.84 33.48 -26.59
CA ARG A 435 10.63 34.22 -25.59
C ARG A 435 10.72 33.43 -24.29
N GLU A 436 9.59 32.90 -23.84
CA GLU A 436 9.50 32.07 -22.64
C GLU A 436 10.25 30.74 -22.84
N ALA A 437 10.09 30.10 -24.00
CA ALA A 437 10.85 28.89 -24.34
C ALA A 437 12.37 29.15 -24.33
N LEU A 438 12.83 30.26 -24.91
CA LEU A 438 14.24 30.64 -24.94
C LEU A 438 14.78 30.92 -23.54
N ALA A 439 14.02 31.63 -22.70
CA ALA A 439 14.41 31.89 -21.31
C ALA A 439 14.63 30.59 -20.53
N LEU A 440 13.77 29.58 -20.72
CA LEU A 440 13.91 28.27 -20.08
C LEU A 440 15.18 27.55 -20.55
N HIS A 441 15.44 27.48 -21.86
CA HIS A 441 16.65 26.83 -22.38
C HIS A 441 17.94 27.52 -21.92
N VAL A 442 17.99 28.86 -22.00
CA VAL A 442 19.17 29.64 -21.59
C VAL A 442 19.45 29.45 -20.11
N ARG A 443 18.43 29.55 -19.26
CA ARG A 443 18.57 29.33 -17.82
C ARG A 443 19.10 27.94 -17.51
N SER A 444 18.48 26.91 -18.09
CA SER A 444 18.90 25.52 -17.84
C SER A 444 20.31 25.22 -18.36
N PHE A 445 20.72 25.84 -19.48
CA PHE A 445 22.09 25.75 -19.97
C PHE A 445 23.09 26.44 -19.04
N GLN A 446 22.77 27.64 -18.55
CA GLN A 446 23.62 28.39 -17.62
C GLN A 446 23.80 27.66 -16.29
N GLU A 447 22.70 27.18 -15.68
CA GLU A 447 22.74 26.42 -14.42
C GLU A 447 23.60 25.16 -14.60
N LEU A 448 23.36 24.37 -15.64
CA LEU A 448 24.11 23.13 -15.90
C LEU A 448 25.59 23.39 -16.21
N ASN A 449 25.92 24.40 -17.02
CA ASN A 449 27.32 24.74 -17.30
C ASN A 449 28.04 25.24 -16.05
N SER A 450 27.40 26.10 -15.26
CA SER A 450 28.01 26.64 -14.05
C SER A 450 28.39 25.53 -13.06
N LYS A 451 27.58 24.46 -12.99
CA LYS A 451 27.87 23.29 -12.17
C LYS A 451 28.95 22.42 -12.80
N LEU A 452 28.92 22.17 -14.10
CA LEU A 452 29.97 21.40 -14.79
C LEU A 452 31.35 22.09 -14.77
N GLU A 453 31.40 23.43 -14.77
CA GLU A 453 32.67 24.17 -14.61
C GLU A 453 33.28 23.96 -13.21
N GLN A 454 32.45 23.68 -12.19
CA GLN A 454 32.89 23.31 -10.84
C GLN A 454 33.36 21.84 -10.75
N ASP A 455 33.00 20.98 -11.71
CA ASP A 455 33.39 19.56 -11.78
C ASP A 455 34.91 19.38 -11.91
N MET A 456 35.61 20.39 -12.43
CA MET A 456 37.06 20.40 -12.61
C MET A 456 37.86 20.32 -11.29
N LEU A 457 37.19 20.36 -10.12
CA LEU A 457 37.79 20.21 -8.80
C LEU A 457 37.64 18.80 -8.19
N TYR A 458 36.77 17.94 -8.72
CA TYR A 458 36.45 16.64 -8.14
C TYR A 458 36.98 15.51 -9.03
N SER A 459 37.40 14.40 -8.43
CA SER A 459 38.02 13.28 -9.13
C SER A 459 37.00 12.56 -10.03
N ASN A 460 37.46 11.91 -11.10
CA ASN A 460 36.59 11.24 -12.09
C ASN A 460 36.02 9.89 -11.60
N ASP A 461 36.01 9.63 -10.30
CA ASP A 461 35.55 8.34 -9.77
C ASP A 461 34.01 8.39 -9.60
N GLU A 462 33.31 7.53 -10.34
CA GLU A 462 31.85 7.40 -10.24
C GLU A 462 31.47 6.71 -8.91
N ILE A 463 30.98 7.48 -7.94
CA ILE A 463 30.56 6.96 -6.62
C ILE A 463 29.13 6.42 -6.70
N LEU A 464 28.28 7.06 -7.49
CA LEU A 464 26.90 6.64 -7.72
C LEU A 464 26.84 5.48 -8.73
N PRO A 465 25.84 4.59 -8.64
CA PRO A 465 25.67 3.53 -9.62
C PRO A 465 25.54 4.08 -11.04
N ASN A 466 26.25 3.48 -12.01
CA ASN A 466 26.23 3.88 -13.42
C ASN A 466 24.82 3.87 -14.05
N SER A 467 23.87 3.15 -13.45
CA SER A 467 22.46 3.16 -13.89
C SER A 467 21.75 4.50 -13.64
N LEU A 468 22.25 5.31 -12.70
CA LEU A 468 21.70 6.60 -12.27
C LEU A 468 22.49 7.79 -12.78
N PHE A 469 23.81 7.67 -12.82
CA PHE A 469 24.70 8.75 -13.13
C PHE A 469 25.68 8.28 -14.20
N ASP A 470 25.53 8.86 -15.40
CA ASP A 470 26.50 8.72 -16.49
C ASP A 470 26.82 10.14 -16.96
N LYS A 471 28.11 10.51 -16.88
CA LYS A 471 28.59 11.83 -17.30
C LYS A 471 28.29 12.09 -18.78
N LEU A 472 28.29 11.04 -19.61
CA LEU A 472 27.93 11.13 -21.03
C LEU A 472 26.49 11.60 -21.24
N ASP A 473 25.56 11.18 -20.40
CA ASP A 473 24.16 11.59 -20.50
C ASP A 473 23.96 13.07 -20.13
N ILE A 474 24.78 13.60 -19.21
CA ILE A 474 24.77 15.01 -18.83
C ILE A 474 25.33 15.88 -19.98
N GLU A 475 26.45 15.50 -20.58
CA GLU A 475 27.02 16.18 -21.76
C GLU A 475 26.07 16.12 -22.97
N LYS A 476 25.40 14.98 -23.15
CA LYS A 476 24.34 14.82 -24.15
C LYS A 476 23.15 15.74 -23.87
N ASN A 477 22.74 15.88 -22.61
CA ASN A 477 21.70 16.85 -22.25
C ASN A 477 22.14 18.28 -22.54
N GLN A 478 23.36 18.66 -22.15
CA GLN A 478 23.95 19.97 -22.43
C GLN A 478 23.94 20.32 -23.93
N SER A 479 24.40 19.40 -24.78
CA SER A 479 24.39 19.58 -26.23
C SER A 479 22.97 19.65 -26.80
N ASN A 480 22.03 18.86 -26.30
CA ASN A 480 20.62 18.92 -26.67
C ASN A 480 19.97 20.26 -26.29
N ILE A 481 20.25 20.79 -25.09
CA ILE A 481 19.77 22.11 -24.66
C ILE A 481 20.29 23.19 -25.61
N LYS A 482 21.58 23.13 -25.97
CA LYS A 482 22.20 24.08 -26.90
C LYS A 482 21.59 24.01 -28.30
N ALA A 483 21.32 22.80 -28.80
CA ALA A 483 20.65 22.60 -30.09
C ALA A 483 19.18 23.09 -30.08
N ALA A 484 18.45 22.85 -28.99
CA ALA A 484 17.08 23.33 -28.84
C ALA A 484 17.03 24.88 -28.75
N TRP A 485 17.96 25.48 -28.01
CA TRP A 485 18.10 26.93 -27.90
C TRP A 485 18.31 27.59 -29.26
N THR A 486 19.26 27.10 -30.07
CA THR A 486 19.51 27.65 -31.42
C THR A 486 18.31 27.43 -32.35
N GLY A 487 17.63 26.29 -32.23
CA GLY A 487 16.39 26.00 -32.95
C GLY A 487 15.26 26.99 -32.65
N VAL A 488 15.06 27.35 -31.37
CA VAL A 488 14.05 28.35 -30.98
C VAL A 488 14.38 29.74 -31.53
N ILE A 489 15.66 30.14 -31.55
CA ILE A 489 16.08 31.41 -32.16
C ILE A 489 15.74 31.42 -33.65
N ALA A 490 16.06 30.34 -34.37
CA ALA A 490 15.79 30.23 -35.80
C ALA A 490 14.28 30.32 -36.10
N LEU A 491 13.45 29.61 -35.32
CA LEU A 491 11.99 29.65 -35.46
C LEU A 491 11.40 31.02 -35.12
N ALA A 492 11.90 31.68 -34.08
CA ALA A 492 11.47 33.04 -33.73
C ALA A 492 11.83 34.04 -34.84
N GLY A 493 13.02 33.91 -35.45
CA GLY A 493 13.43 34.71 -36.61
C GLY A 493 12.56 34.46 -37.83
N TYR A 494 12.21 33.20 -38.11
CA TYR A 494 11.31 32.82 -39.20
C TYR A 494 9.87 33.32 -38.98
N GLN A 495 9.33 33.22 -37.76
CA GLN A 495 8.02 33.80 -37.46
C GLN A 495 8.03 35.33 -37.65
N LYS A 496 9.09 36.00 -37.19
CA LYS A 496 9.23 37.45 -37.38
C LYS A 496 9.25 37.83 -38.87
N SER A 497 9.89 37.06 -39.74
CA SER A 497 9.92 37.31 -41.19
C SER A 497 8.57 37.04 -41.88
N LEU A 498 7.81 36.04 -41.41
CA LEU A 498 6.42 35.83 -41.84
C LEU A 498 5.50 36.99 -41.42
N GLU A 499 5.65 37.50 -40.20
CA GLU A 499 4.85 38.62 -39.71
C GLU A 499 5.14 39.94 -40.42
N THR A 500 6.37 40.17 -40.89
CA THR A 500 6.72 41.37 -41.69
C THR A 500 6.23 41.30 -43.13
N THR A 501 6.02 40.11 -43.70
CA THR A 501 5.54 39.94 -45.09
C THR A 501 4.01 39.99 -45.24
N GLY A 502 3.25 39.83 -44.13
CA GLY A 502 1.79 39.75 -44.10
C GLY A 502 1.01 41.01 -43.67
N LYS A 503 1.67 42.11 -43.28
CA LYS A 503 0.98 43.29 -42.70
C LYS A 503 0.68 44.41 -43.71
N SER A 504 -0.03 44.11 -44.79
CA SER A 504 -0.86 45.12 -45.45
C SER A 504 -2.33 44.81 -45.16
N LYS A 505 -3.01 45.70 -44.43
CA LYS A 505 -4.41 45.56 -44.01
C LYS A 505 -5.40 45.41 -45.19
N TYR A 506 -4.93 45.64 -46.41
CA TYR A 506 -5.71 45.61 -47.65
C TYR A 506 -4.88 44.95 -48.76
N LYS A 507 -4.50 43.68 -48.58
CA LYS A 507 -3.92 42.90 -49.67
C LYS A 507 -5.06 42.26 -50.46
N LEU A 508 -5.35 42.81 -51.64
CA LEU A 508 -6.30 42.24 -52.60
C LEU A 508 -5.96 40.76 -52.82
N SER A 509 -6.98 39.91 -52.77
CA SER A 509 -6.86 38.49 -53.13
C SER A 509 -6.40 38.36 -54.58
N VAL A 510 -5.84 37.20 -54.94
CA VAL A 510 -5.36 36.97 -56.31
C VAL A 510 -6.46 37.28 -57.31
N ILE A 511 -7.70 36.82 -57.07
CA ILE A 511 -8.85 37.10 -57.95
C ILE A 511 -9.25 38.57 -58.04
N GLU A 512 -9.14 39.33 -56.95
CA GLU A 512 -9.40 40.77 -56.95
C GLU A 512 -8.29 41.54 -57.66
N LYS A 513 -7.04 41.07 -57.58
CA LYS A 513 -5.94 41.60 -58.39
C LYS A 513 -6.17 41.33 -59.87
N ILE A 514 -6.63 40.14 -60.25
CA ILE A 514 -7.00 39.83 -61.65
C ILE A 514 -8.10 40.78 -62.15
N SER A 515 -9.08 41.08 -61.30
CA SER A 515 -10.22 41.91 -61.67
C SER A 515 -9.88 43.41 -61.77
N ASN A 516 -8.94 43.88 -60.94
CA ASN A 516 -8.61 45.31 -60.82
C ASN A 516 -7.29 45.71 -61.50
N GLN A 517 -6.39 44.78 -61.79
CA GLN A 517 -5.08 45.05 -62.39
C GLN A 517 -4.95 44.35 -63.76
N LYS A 518 -4.23 44.98 -64.70
CA LYS A 518 -4.09 44.49 -66.07
C LYS A 518 -3.02 43.41 -66.25
N GLU A 519 -2.03 43.34 -65.36
CA GLU A 519 -0.92 42.38 -65.41
C GLU A 519 -0.70 41.79 -64.01
N ILE A 520 -0.43 40.48 -63.96
CA ILE A 520 -0.19 39.70 -62.73
C ILE A 520 1.18 39.06 -62.87
N GLU A 521 2.07 39.32 -61.92
CA GLU A 521 3.38 38.66 -61.88
C GLU A 521 3.32 37.35 -61.07
N ALA A 522 4.28 36.45 -61.28
CA ALA A 522 4.36 35.21 -60.49
C ALA A 522 4.52 35.47 -58.97
N SER A 523 5.07 36.63 -58.60
CA SER A 523 5.21 37.11 -57.22
C SER A 523 3.88 37.49 -56.56
N ASP A 524 2.81 37.73 -57.34
CA ASP A 524 1.48 38.10 -56.85
C ASP A 524 0.63 36.91 -56.41
N VAL A 525 1.03 35.69 -56.79
CA VAL A 525 0.30 34.46 -56.50
C VAL A 525 0.56 34.00 -55.08
N ASN A 526 -0.30 34.44 -54.15
CA ASN A 526 -0.32 33.95 -52.78
C ASN A 526 -1.42 32.89 -52.59
N ILE A 527 -1.02 31.62 -52.42
CA ILE A 527 -1.93 30.47 -52.25
C ILE A 527 -2.83 30.63 -51.00
N SER A 528 -2.38 31.37 -49.98
CA SER A 528 -3.16 31.63 -48.77
C SER A 528 -4.26 32.69 -48.93
N ASN A 529 -4.31 33.43 -50.05
CA ASN A 529 -5.29 34.49 -50.32
C ASN A 529 -5.75 34.47 -51.80
N LEU A 530 -6.20 33.30 -52.28
CA LEU A 530 -6.62 33.11 -53.67
C LEU A 530 -7.98 33.80 -53.99
N PHE A 531 -8.91 33.72 -53.05
CA PHE A 531 -10.30 34.20 -53.21
C PHE A 531 -10.77 34.88 -51.91
N PRO A 532 -11.57 35.97 -51.98
CA PRO A 532 -12.11 36.61 -50.79
C PRO A 532 -13.16 35.70 -50.15
N LEU A 533 -12.84 35.12 -48.99
CA LEU A 533 -13.77 34.24 -48.25
C LEU A 533 -14.98 35.00 -47.67
N THR A 534 -14.88 36.32 -47.55
CA THR A 534 -15.98 37.19 -47.10
C THR A 534 -16.59 37.92 -48.29
N PRO A 535 -17.89 37.73 -48.60
CA PRO A 535 -18.53 38.41 -49.72
C PRO A 535 -18.62 39.93 -49.47
N HIS A 536 -18.25 40.71 -50.48
CA HIS A 536 -18.40 42.17 -50.42
C HIS A 536 -19.88 42.53 -50.58
N MET A 537 -20.54 42.92 -49.48
CA MET A 537 -21.92 43.40 -49.52
C MET A 537 -21.97 44.72 -50.30
N GLN A 538 -22.73 44.76 -51.40
CA GLN A 538 -22.99 45.98 -52.16
C GLN A 538 -24.45 46.41 -51.94
N PRO A 539 -24.72 47.70 -51.69
CA PRO A 539 -26.09 48.17 -51.58
C PRO A 539 -26.79 48.04 -52.93
N VAL A 540 -27.93 47.33 -52.94
CA VAL A 540 -28.82 47.24 -54.09
C VAL A 540 -30.01 48.16 -53.82
N GLY A 541 -30.46 48.90 -54.83
CA GLY A 541 -31.64 49.75 -54.73
C GLY A 541 -32.88 48.95 -54.31
N ALA A 542 -33.72 49.53 -53.45
CA ALA A 542 -34.98 48.92 -53.04
C ALA A 542 -35.88 48.66 -54.26
N LYS A 543 -36.46 47.45 -54.35
CA LYS A 543 -37.42 47.15 -55.42
C LYS A 543 -38.62 48.12 -55.33
N PRO A 544 -39.14 48.61 -56.46
CA PRO A 544 -40.33 49.46 -56.45
C PRO A 544 -41.53 48.69 -55.87
N THR A 545 -42.28 49.34 -54.97
CA THR A 545 -43.50 48.80 -54.39
C THR A 545 -44.61 48.77 -55.44
N LEU A 546 -45.06 47.57 -55.80
CA LEU A 546 -46.14 47.34 -56.76
C LEU A 546 -47.37 46.87 -55.98
N PHE A 547 -48.43 47.65 -55.99
CA PHE A 547 -49.70 47.28 -55.36
C PHE A 547 -50.53 46.48 -56.36
N ASP A 548 -51.01 45.31 -55.95
CA ASP A 548 -51.98 44.55 -56.74
C ASP A 548 -53.37 45.16 -56.59
N LEU A 549 -53.65 46.18 -57.40
CA LEU A 549 -54.93 46.88 -57.40
C LEU A 549 -56.09 46.02 -57.92
N ALA A 550 -55.81 44.89 -58.60
CA ALA A 550 -56.84 44.00 -59.15
C ALA A 550 -57.65 43.32 -58.03
N PHE A 551 -57.02 43.08 -56.87
CA PHE A 551 -57.67 42.47 -55.72
C PHE A 551 -58.85 43.30 -55.20
N ASN A 552 -58.81 44.63 -55.35
CA ASN A 552 -59.89 45.52 -54.93
C ASN A 552 -61.19 45.36 -55.75
N TYR A 553 -61.12 44.73 -56.92
CA TYR A 553 -62.27 44.53 -57.81
C TYR A 553 -62.96 43.18 -57.63
N ILE A 554 -62.46 42.31 -56.74
CA ILE A 554 -63.12 41.05 -56.39
C ILE A 554 -64.26 41.36 -55.43
N GLN A 555 -65.50 41.38 -55.93
CA GLN A 555 -66.72 41.53 -55.13
C GLN A 555 -67.36 40.16 -54.89
N TYR A 556 -67.58 39.81 -53.62
CA TYR A 556 -68.30 38.60 -53.24
C TYR A 556 -69.80 38.90 -53.14
N GLU A 557 -70.64 38.04 -53.73
CA GLU A 557 -72.10 38.14 -53.64
C GLU A 557 -72.56 38.01 -52.19
N LYS A 558 -73.21 39.06 -51.67
CA LYS A 558 -73.69 39.12 -50.29
C LYS A 558 -75.04 38.42 -50.19
N PHE A 559 -75.08 37.25 -49.57
CA PHE A 559 -76.32 36.68 -49.04
C PHE A 559 -76.80 37.55 -47.87
N GLU A 560 -77.94 38.20 -48.03
CA GLU A 560 -78.60 38.93 -46.94
C GLU A 560 -79.23 37.94 -45.96
N GLN A 561 -78.84 38.02 -44.68
CA GLN A 561 -79.78 37.86 -43.58
C GLN A 561 -79.31 38.57 -42.30
N ARG A 562 -79.99 39.69 -42.07
CA ARG A 562 -80.50 40.22 -40.79
C ARG A 562 -79.48 40.48 -39.67
N ASN A 563 -79.06 41.74 -39.69
CA ASN A 563 -79.32 42.76 -38.67
C ASN A 563 -78.75 42.60 -37.25
N ILE A 564 -78.07 43.70 -36.89
CA ILE A 564 -77.97 44.32 -35.55
C ILE A 564 -76.88 43.73 -34.66
N THR A 565 -75.89 44.48 -34.19
CA THR A 565 -75.32 45.81 -34.45
C THR A 565 -74.03 45.78 -33.60
N GLU A 566 -72.91 46.27 -34.14
CA GLU A 566 -72.14 47.41 -33.61
C GLU A 566 -71.58 47.22 -32.18
N ASN A 567 -70.30 47.44 -31.86
CA ASN A 567 -69.47 48.53 -32.34
C ASN A 567 -67.98 48.22 -32.33
N LYS A 568 -67.38 48.91 -33.29
CA LYS A 568 -65.98 49.13 -33.68
C LYS A 568 -65.18 49.92 -32.60
N PRO A 569 -63.90 50.30 -32.85
CA PRO A 569 -62.73 49.82 -32.10
C PRO A 569 -61.83 50.98 -31.61
N ALA A 570 -60.51 50.72 -31.49
CA ALA A 570 -59.38 51.68 -31.46
C ALA A 570 -59.11 52.34 -30.07
N GLU A 571 -57.87 52.61 -29.61
CA GLU A 571 -56.57 52.81 -30.26
C GLU A 571 -55.45 52.90 -29.18
N LYS A 572 -54.19 52.57 -29.55
CA LYS A 572 -52.89 53.20 -29.13
C LYS A 572 -52.51 53.26 -27.62
N GLN A 573 -51.27 53.30 -27.14
CA GLN A 573 -49.90 53.32 -27.66
C GLN A 573 -48.93 53.10 -26.46
N SER A 574 -47.73 52.56 -26.76
CA SER A 574 -46.41 52.83 -26.12
C SER A 574 -46.23 52.82 -24.58
N SER A 575 -45.31 52.00 -24.06
CA SER A 575 -43.91 52.36 -23.70
C SER A 575 -43.30 51.37 -22.69
N GLU A 576 -42.00 51.09 -22.85
CA GLU A 576 -41.09 50.23 -22.06
C GLU A 576 -40.90 50.67 -20.57
N PRO A 577 -39.95 50.10 -19.79
CA PRO A 577 -39.75 48.71 -19.34
C PRO A 577 -39.63 48.63 -17.79
N GLU A 578 -39.26 47.43 -17.29
CA GLU A 578 -38.66 47.11 -15.98
C GLU A 578 -39.51 46.46 -14.86
N ASN A 579 -38.95 45.32 -14.45
CA ASN A 579 -38.68 44.86 -13.09
C ASN A 579 -39.68 43.99 -12.29
N HIS A 580 -39.11 42.84 -11.93
CA HIS A 580 -39.22 42.08 -10.69
C HIS A 580 -40.47 41.24 -10.37
N LYS A 581 -40.18 39.92 -10.35
CA LYS A 581 -40.37 38.96 -9.24
C LYS A 581 -41.73 38.27 -9.05
N GLU A 582 -41.56 37.00 -8.68
CA GLU A 582 -42.46 36.14 -7.91
C GLU A 582 -43.69 35.62 -8.66
N GLU A 583 -44.20 34.41 -8.44
CA GLU A 583 -43.77 33.16 -7.81
C GLU A 583 -44.91 32.20 -8.20
N GLN A 584 -44.63 30.98 -8.63
CA GLN A 584 -45.68 29.97 -8.81
C GLN A 584 -45.65 28.95 -7.66
N PRO A 585 -46.82 28.61 -7.07
CA PRO A 585 -46.89 27.94 -5.79
C PRO A 585 -46.69 26.42 -5.88
N LYS A 586 -46.01 25.91 -4.86
CA LYS A 586 -45.69 24.50 -4.58
C LYS A 586 -46.92 23.70 -4.13
N LYS A 587 -47.04 22.47 -4.64
CA LYS A 587 -47.81 21.39 -4.00
C LYS A 587 -46.96 20.64 -2.98
N ARG A 588 -47.53 20.39 -1.80
CA ARG A 588 -46.95 19.68 -0.63
C ARG A 588 -47.20 18.17 -0.70
N GLY A 589 -46.27 17.39 -0.13
CA GLY A 589 -46.46 15.98 0.28
C GLY A 589 -45.11 15.32 0.62
N PHE A 590 -44.60 15.40 1.86
CA PHE A 590 -44.77 14.45 2.97
C PHE A 590 -43.77 13.26 2.93
N LEU A 591 -42.57 13.44 3.51
CA LEU A 591 -41.73 12.40 4.16
C LEU A 591 -40.39 13.03 4.58
N GLY A 592 -40.35 13.55 5.81
CA GLY A 592 -39.15 14.08 6.45
C GLY A 592 -39.20 13.72 7.94
N LEU A 593 -38.82 12.49 8.25
CA LEU A 593 -38.53 12.04 9.61
C LEU A 593 -37.21 11.28 9.52
N PHE A 594 -36.15 11.84 10.08
CA PHE A 594 -34.94 11.22 10.67
C PHE A 594 -33.78 12.21 10.59
N GLY A 595 -33.71 13.04 11.63
CA GLY A 595 -32.60 13.92 11.94
C GLY A 595 -32.50 14.05 13.46
N ARG A 596 -31.88 13.04 14.08
CA ARG A 596 -31.11 13.10 15.33
C ARG A 596 -30.10 11.98 15.32
#